data_AF-A0AA43J7D2-F1
#
_entry.id   AF-A0AA43J7D2-F1
#
_cell.length_a   1.000
_cell.length_b   1.000
_cell.length_c   1.000
_cell.angle_alpha   90.00
_cell.angle_beta   90.00
_cell.angle_gamma   90.00
#
_symmetry.space_group_name_H-M   'P 1'
#
loop_
_entity.id
_entity.type
_entity.pdbx_description
1 polymer ?
#
loop_
_entity_poly.entity_id
_entity_poly.type
_entity_poly.pdbx_seq_one_letter_code
_entity_poly.pdbx_strand_id
1 'polypeptide(L)'
;MKLLRTVLAALALIALLVPTVGLGDQLPVPLEKKLTAGTTNVTYLGQTLRFTTSVPLLVKCDAETSTRFKMTVTLYPGTPLPNGPNTYAAENLYIYWSNFGTDVYNGGVPSGELTTWLNTEGGFVDR
;
A
#
# COMPACT_ATOMS: atom_id res chain seq x y z
N MET A 1 -13.74 53.67 16.75
CA MET A 1 -14.10 52.39 16.12
C MET A 1 -13.38 52.17 14.76
N LYS A 2 -12.07 52.48 14.64
CA LYS A 2 -11.33 52.34 13.37
C LYS A 2 -10.25 51.24 13.38
N LEU A 3 -9.87 50.71 14.54
CA LEU A 3 -8.85 49.67 14.66
C LEU A 3 -9.34 48.25 14.35
N LEU A 4 -10.64 47.97 14.49
CA LEU A 4 -11.18 46.62 14.28
C LEU A 4 -11.19 46.21 12.79
N ARG A 5 -11.27 47.19 11.88
CA ARG A 5 -11.34 46.94 10.44
C ARG A 5 -9.97 46.60 9.83
N THR A 6 -8.89 47.08 10.42
CA THR A 6 -7.52 46.83 9.95
C THR A 6 -7.03 45.43 10.31
N VAL A 7 -7.47 44.89 11.46
CA VAL A 7 -7.08 43.54 11.90
C VAL A 7 -7.73 42.45 11.06
N LEU A 8 -8.98 42.63 10.60
CA LEU A 8 -9.66 41.65 9.74
C LEU A 8 -9.05 41.56 8.33
N ALA A 9 -8.54 42.66 7.78
CA ALA A 9 -7.92 42.66 6.46
C ALA A 9 -6.56 41.93 6.46
N ALA A 10 -5.82 41.97 7.57
CA ALA A 10 -4.54 41.28 7.71
C ALA A 10 -4.70 39.74 7.80
N LEU A 11 -5.78 39.26 8.41
CA LEU A 11 -6.09 37.83 8.49
C LEU A 11 -6.54 37.24 7.14
N ALA A 12 -7.22 38.02 6.31
CA ALA A 12 -7.60 37.58 4.95
C ALA A 12 -6.38 37.46 4.02
N LEU A 13 -5.33 38.25 4.23
CA LEU A 13 -4.13 38.22 3.38
C LEU A 13 -3.20 37.04 3.70
N ILE A 14 -3.25 36.50 4.93
CA ILE A 14 -2.45 35.32 5.32
C ILE A 14 -3.05 34.03 4.77
N ALA A 15 -4.38 33.96 4.58
CA ALA A 15 -5.03 32.82 3.92
C ALA A 15 -4.69 32.69 2.42
N LEU A 16 -4.23 33.77 1.78
CA LEU A 16 -3.80 33.80 0.38
C LEU A 16 -2.33 33.43 0.16
N LEU A 17 -1.55 33.28 1.24
CA LEU A 17 -0.12 32.96 1.20
C LEU A 17 0.20 31.52 1.62
N VAL A 18 -0.83 30.68 1.84
CA VAL A 18 -0.59 29.24 1.90
C VAL A 18 -0.31 28.83 0.45
N PRO A 19 0.91 28.37 0.12
CA PRO A 19 1.13 27.80 -1.19
C PRO A 19 0.13 26.67 -1.36
N THR A 20 -0.80 26.87 -2.29
CA THR A 20 -1.57 25.79 -2.90
C THR A 20 -0.57 24.94 -3.65
N VAL A 21 0.22 24.13 -2.92
CA VAL A 21 0.89 22.99 -3.50
C VAL A 21 -0.23 22.19 -4.15
N GLY A 22 -0.26 22.22 -5.49
CA GLY A 22 -1.27 21.56 -6.27
C GLY A 22 -1.33 20.10 -5.83
N LEU A 23 -2.45 19.70 -5.25
CA LEU A 23 -2.78 18.31 -4.92
C LEU A 23 -2.87 17.41 -6.17
N GLY A 24 -2.46 17.90 -7.34
CA GLY A 24 -2.54 17.22 -8.63
C GLY A 24 -1.45 16.17 -8.86
N ASP A 25 -0.28 16.31 -8.22
CA ASP A 25 0.89 15.44 -8.48
C ASP A 25 1.47 14.77 -7.24
N GLN A 26 0.83 14.89 -6.06
CA GLN A 26 1.31 14.18 -4.88
C GLN A 26 0.97 12.69 -5.01
N LEU A 27 2.01 11.87 -5.18
CA LEU A 27 1.88 10.41 -5.12
C LEU A 27 1.20 10.02 -3.79
N PRO A 28 0.25 9.07 -3.83
CA PRO A 28 -0.43 8.63 -2.62
C PRO A 28 0.55 8.14 -1.56
N VAL A 29 0.24 8.46 -0.30
CA VAL A 29 1.09 8.09 0.84
C VAL A 29 1.34 6.57 0.83
N PRO A 30 2.59 6.11 1.04
CA PRO A 30 2.87 4.69 1.19
C PRO A 30 1.96 4.02 2.21
N LEU A 31 1.48 2.84 1.87
CA LEU A 31 0.68 2.00 2.76
C LEU A 31 1.58 0.93 3.37
N GLU A 32 1.56 0.81 4.69
CA GLU A 32 2.14 -0.34 5.39
C GLU A 32 1.07 -0.99 6.26
N LYS A 33 0.86 -2.30 6.08
CA LYS A 33 -0.18 -3.05 6.77
C LYS A 33 0.33 -4.40 7.25
N LYS A 34 0.21 -4.61 8.56
CA LYS A 34 0.36 -5.95 9.15
C LYS A 34 -0.88 -6.79 8.82
N LEU A 35 -0.65 -7.98 8.28
CA LEU A 35 -1.65 -9.01 8.09
C LEU A 35 -1.48 -10.09 9.15
N THR A 36 -2.58 -10.55 9.74
CA THR A 36 -2.60 -11.77 10.54
C THR A 36 -2.85 -12.98 9.64
N ALA A 37 -2.59 -14.19 10.15
CA ALA A 37 -3.05 -15.40 9.49
C ALA A 37 -4.58 -15.33 9.25
N GLY A 38 -5.03 -15.82 8.10
CA GLY A 38 -6.41 -15.70 7.60
C GLY A 38 -6.49 -14.86 6.33
N THR A 39 -7.68 -14.32 6.06
CA THR A 39 -7.97 -13.50 4.88
C THR A 39 -8.08 -12.02 5.27
N THR A 40 -7.33 -11.16 4.59
CA THR A 40 -7.35 -9.71 4.79
C THR A 40 -7.45 -8.98 3.46
N ASN A 41 -8.31 -7.96 3.40
CA ASN A 41 -8.40 -7.05 2.26
C ASN A 41 -7.56 -5.79 2.54
N VAL A 42 -6.77 -5.39 1.56
CA VAL A 42 -5.94 -4.18 1.58
C VAL A 42 -6.32 -3.34 0.38
N THR A 43 -6.71 -2.08 0.62
CA THR A 43 -7.09 -1.15 -0.44
C THR A 43 -6.00 -0.10 -0.65
N TYR A 44 -5.52 0.02 -1.88
CA TYR A 44 -4.51 1.02 -2.28
C TYR A 44 -4.76 1.48 -3.72
N LEU A 45 -4.64 2.79 -3.99
CA LEU A 45 -4.95 3.40 -5.30
C LEU A 45 -6.33 3.00 -5.88
N GLY A 46 -7.34 2.91 -5.03
CA GLY A 46 -8.70 2.50 -5.42
C GLY A 46 -8.84 1.01 -5.75
N GLN A 47 -7.79 0.22 -5.58
CA GLN A 47 -7.76 -1.22 -5.83
C GLN A 47 -7.84 -2.00 -4.53
N THR A 48 -8.61 -3.09 -4.51
CA THR A 48 -8.63 -4.01 -3.37
C THR A 48 -7.91 -5.31 -3.71
N LEU A 49 -6.85 -5.56 -2.96
CA LEU A 49 -6.09 -6.81 -2.94
C LEU A 49 -6.59 -7.66 -1.77
N ARG A 50 -6.94 -8.92 -2.04
CA ARG A 50 -7.30 -9.88 -1.00
C ARG A 50 -6.13 -10.82 -0.78
N PHE A 51 -5.60 -10.82 0.44
CA PHE A 51 -4.52 -11.69 0.88
C PHE A 51 -5.08 -12.80 1.73
N THR A 52 -4.82 -14.05 1.38
CA THR A 52 -5.06 -15.20 2.25
C THR A 52 -3.71 -15.83 2.59
N THR A 53 -3.40 -15.94 3.88
CA THR A 53 -2.10 -16.43 4.38
C THR A 53 -2.27 -17.27 5.63
N SER A 54 -1.38 -18.24 5.87
CA SER A 54 -1.32 -19.03 7.10
C SER A 54 -0.40 -18.45 8.18
N VAL A 55 0.33 -17.37 7.88
CA VAL A 55 1.28 -16.71 8.80
C VAL A 55 1.11 -15.19 8.79
N PRO A 56 1.54 -14.48 9.85
CA PRO A 56 1.56 -13.02 9.86
C PRO A 56 2.52 -12.44 8.84
N LEU A 57 2.08 -11.43 8.09
CA LEU A 57 2.85 -10.76 7.05
C LEU A 57 2.90 -9.26 7.29
N LEU A 58 3.88 -8.60 6.69
CA LEU A 58 3.90 -7.16 6.47
C LEU A 58 3.75 -6.91 4.97
N VAL A 59 2.75 -6.13 4.60
CA VAL A 59 2.54 -5.68 3.22
C VAL A 59 2.83 -4.19 3.15
N LYS A 60 3.67 -3.81 2.20
CA LYS A 60 3.95 -2.41 1.85
C LYS A 60 3.51 -2.15 0.42
N CYS A 61 2.85 -1.02 0.20
CA CYS A 61 2.53 -0.51 -1.12
C CYS A 61 3.06 0.91 -1.28
N ASP A 62 3.92 1.12 -2.27
CA ASP A 62 4.52 2.41 -2.58
C ASP A 62 4.08 2.85 -3.98
N ALA A 63 3.34 3.94 -4.08
CA ALA A 63 2.97 4.52 -5.37
C ALA A 63 4.22 5.05 -6.08
N GLU A 64 4.35 4.69 -7.36
CA GLU A 64 5.35 5.28 -8.25
C GLU A 64 4.71 6.26 -9.21
N THR A 65 3.48 5.97 -9.63
CA THR A 65 2.62 6.88 -10.38
C THR A 65 1.19 6.81 -9.82
N SER A 66 0.28 7.60 -10.36
CA SER A 66 -1.15 7.53 -10.01
C SER A 66 -1.81 6.19 -10.40
N THR A 67 -1.18 5.41 -11.28
CA THR A 67 -1.72 4.15 -11.81
C THR A 67 -0.80 2.95 -11.61
N ARG A 68 0.34 3.13 -10.91
CA ARG A 68 1.32 2.06 -10.68
C ARG A 68 1.90 2.15 -9.28
N PHE A 69 1.97 1.00 -8.61
CA PHE A 69 2.56 0.88 -7.30
C PHE A 69 3.43 -0.38 -7.18
N LYS A 70 4.46 -0.28 -6.34
CA LYS A 70 5.26 -1.41 -5.90
C LYS A 70 4.56 -2.06 -4.72
N MET A 71 4.40 -3.38 -4.76
CA MET A 71 3.97 -4.15 -3.60
C MET A 71 5.12 -5.01 -3.11
N THR A 72 5.37 -4.91 -1.81
CA THR A 72 6.37 -5.70 -1.08
C THR A 72 5.65 -6.49 0.01
N VAL A 73 5.84 -7.80 0.01
CA VAL A 73 5.32 -8.71 1.04
C VAL A 73 6.49 -9.38 1.74
N THR A 74 6.55 -9.23 3.06
CA THR A 74 7.56 -9.88 3.91
C THR A 74 6.90 -10.59 5.09
N LEU A 75 7.64 -11.51 5.71
CA LEU A 75 7.22 -12.09 6.98
C LEU A 75 7.24 -11.03 8.07
N TYR A 76 6.22 -11.04 8.93
CA TYR A 76 6.24 -10.16 10.08
C TYR A 76 7.40 -10.57 11.03
N PRO A 77 8.14 -9.62 11.62
CA PRO A 77 9.24 -9.95 12.53
C PRO A 77 8.79 -10.90 13.65
N GLY A 78 9.59 -11.95 13.89
CA GLY A 78 9.28 -12.98 14.87
C GLY A 78 8.33 -14.08 14.37
N THR A 79 7.96 -14.09 13.09
CA THR A 79 7.21 -15.22 12.49
C THR A 79 8.11 -16.46 12.46
N PRO A 80 7.71 -17.58 13.10
CA PRO A 80 8.49 -18.80 13.08
C PRO A 80 8.51 -19.41 11.68
N LEU A 81 9.69 -19.84 11.23
CA LEU A 81 9.85 -20.59 9.98
C LEU A 81 9.68 -22.08 10.28
N PRO A 82 8.65 -22.75 9.73
CA PRO A 82 8.38 -24.15 10.01
C PRO A 82 9.50 -25.09 9.54
N ASN A 83 10.34 -24.65 8.59
CA ASN A 83 11.32 -25.51 7.92
C ASN A 83 12.76 -24.94 7.93
N GLY A 84 13.13 -24.13 8.94
CA GLY A 84 14.46 -23.51 9.03
C GLY A 84 14.65 -22.28 8.14
N PRO A 85 15.83 -21.63 8.15
CA PRO A 85 16.04 -20.28 7.60
C PRO A 85 15.84 -20.13 6.08
N ASN A 86 15.80 -21.22 5.32
CA ASN A 86 15.88 -21.20 3.85
C ASN A 86 14.63 -21.78 3.16
N THR A 87 13.56 -22.01 3.89
CA THR A 87 12.40 -22.75 3.39
C THR A 87 11.15 -21.91 3.62
N TYR A 88 10.28 -21.83 2.62
CA TYR A 88 9.04 -21.06 2.62
C TYR A 88 8.31 -21.11 3.98
N ALA A 89 7.91 -19.95 4.49
CA ALA A 89 7.28 -19.85 5.81
C ALA A 89 5.82 -20.30 5.83
N ALA A 90 5.17 -20.22 4.67
CA ALA A 90 3.81 -20.65 4.42
C ALA A 90 3.73 -21.19 3.00
N GLU A 91 3.00 -22.26 2.79
CA GLU A 91 2.76 -22.84 1.45
C GLU A 91 1.65 -22.10 0.68
N ASN A 92 1.00 -21.12 1.30
CA ASN A 92 -0.33 -20.68 0.92
C ASN A 92 -0.50 -19.17 1.06
N LEU A 93 0.27 -18.37 0.30
CA LEU A 93 -0.06 -16.97 0.04
C LEU A 93 -0.85 -16.90 -1.27
N TYR A 94 -2.10 -16.49 -1.14
CA TYR A 94 -2.96 -16.19 -2.26
C TYR A 94 -3.19 -14.68 -2.29
N ILE A 95 -2.88 -14.06 -3.43
CA ILE A 95 -3.18 -12.65 -3.68
C ILE A 95 -4.19 -12.64 -4.79
N TYR A 96 -5.43 -12.30 -4.43
CA TYR A 96 -6.53 -12.15 -5.37
C TYR A 96 -6.72 -10.69 -5.72
N TRP A 97 -6.90 -10.42 -7.00
CA TRP A 97 -7.15 -9.08 -7.52
C TRP A 97 -8.61 -8.94 -7.95
N SER A 98 -9.32 -8.00 -7.32
CA SER A 98 -10.76 -7.81 -7.51
C SER A 98 -11.20 -7.54 -8.95
N ASN A 99 -10.47 -6.73 -9.71
CA ASN A 99 -10.78 -6.40 -11.11
C ASN A 99 -10.76 -7.56 -12.13
N PHE A 100 -10.01 -8.66 -11.92
CA PHE A 100 -9.94 -9.75 -12.93
C PHE A 100 -10.75 -10.97 -12.59
N GLY A 101 -11.25 -11.10 -11.37
CA GLY A 101 -11.88 -12.36 -10.99
C GLY A 101 -10.89 -13.51 -10.75
N THR A 102 -9.57 -13.26 -10.65
CA THR A 102 -8.55 -14.32 -10.51
C THR A 102 -7.44 -13.99 -9.51
N ASP A 103 -6.77 -15.05 -9.04
CA ASP A 103 -5.54 -14.94 -8.26
C ASP A 103 -4.39 -14.46 -9.16
N VAL A 104 -3.73 -13.38 -8.74
CA VAL A 104 -2.53 -12.84 -9.41
C VAL A 104 -1.26 -13.53 -8.89
N TYR A 105 -1.33 -14.08 -7.69
CA TYR A 105 -0.27 -14.88 -7.10
C TYR A 105 -0.88 -16.03 -6.28
N ASN A 106 -0.32 -17.22 -6.49
CA ASN A 106 -0.59 -18.41 -5.70
C ASN A 106 0.74 -19.14 -5.51
N GLY A 107 1.24 -19.15 -4.27
CA GLY A 107 2.50 -19.79 -3.96
C GLY A 107 2.90 -19.62 -2.50
N GLY A 108 4.08 -20.15 -2.15
CA GLY A 108 4.60 -20.04 -0.79
C GLY A 108 5.18 -18.66 -0.49
N VAL A 109 5.05 -18.18 0.74
CA VAL A 109 5.73 -16.95 1.20
C VAL A 109 7.23 -17.24 1.34
N PRO A 110 8.11 -16.64 0.51
CA PRO A 110 9.54 -16.86 0.64
C PRO A 110 10.04 -16.37 1.99
N SER A 111 11.13 -16.94 2.51
CA SER A 111 11.78 -16.45 3.73
C SER A 111 12.39 -15.05 3.55
N GLY A 112 12.51 -14.58 2.30
CA GLY A 112 12.89 -13.22 1.92
C GLY A 112 11.68 -12.33 1.60
N GLU A 113 11.85 -11.47 0.61
CA GLU A 113 10.84 -10.53 0.15
C GLU A 113 10.19 -11.03 -1.15
N LEU A 114 8.85 -10.97 -1.22
CA LEU A 114 8.13 -11.03 -2.48
C LEU A 114 7.83 -9.60 -2.92
N THR A 115 8.52 -9.15 -3.96
CA THR A 115 8.36 -7.81 -4.52
C THR A 115 7.76 -7.91 -5.92
N THR A 116 6.76 -7.08 -6.21
CA THR A 116 6.18 -7.06 -7.55
C THR A 116 5.57 -5.71 -7.91
N TRP A 117 5.56 -5.41 -9.21
CA TRP A 117 4.99 -4.19 -9.76
C TRP A 117 3.59 -4.43 -10.30
N LEU A 118 2.68 -3.58 -9.86
CA LEU A 118 1.26 -3.71 -10.12
C LEU A 118 0.73 -2.40 -10.67
N ASN A 119 -0.09 -2.47 -11.72
CA ASN A 119 -0.83 -1.31 -12.21
C ASN A 119 -2.28 -1.31 -11.70
N THR A 120 -2.97 -0.17 -11.74
CA THR A 120 -4.36 -0.05 -11.27
C THR A 120 -5.37 -0.72 -12.21
N GLU A 121 -4.96 -1.02 -13.44
CA GLU A 121 -5.70 -1.86 -14.38
C GLU A 121 -5.59 -3.35 -14.02
N GLY A 122 -4.64 -3.66 -13.14
CA GLY A 122 -4.38 -4.89 -12.43
C GLY A 122 -3.40 -5.88 -13.07
N GLY A 123 -2.73 -5.50 -14.15
CA GLY A 123 -1.62 -6.28 -14.70
C GLY A 123 -0.39 -6.24 -13.79
N PHE A 124 0.35 -7.34 -13.78
CA PHE A 124 1.79 -7.26 -13.50
C PHE A 124 2.44 -6.43 -14.60
N VAL A 125 3.29 -5.50 -14.22
CA VAL A 125 3.95 -4.61 -15.19
C VAL A 125 5.12 -5.31 -15.90
N ASP A 126 5.78 -6.27 -15.22
CA ASP A 126 7.04 -6.89 -15.69
C ASP A 126 6.96 -8.42 -15.77
N ARG A 127 6.06 -9.01 -16.57
CA ARG A 127 6.14 -10.44 -16.94
C ARG A 127 6.65 -10.62 -18.35
#